data_AF-A0A661ETJ9-F1
#
_entry.id   AF-A0A661ETJ9-F1
#
_cell.length_a   1.000
_cell.length_b   1.000
_cell.length_c   1.000
_cell.angle_alpha   90.00
_cell.angle_beta   90.00
_cell.angle_gamma   90.00
#
_symmetry.space_group_name_H-M   'P 1'
#
loop_
_entity.id
_entity.type
_entity.pdbx_description
1 polymer ?
#
loop_
_entity_poly.entity_id
_entity_poly.type
_entity_poly.pdbx_seq_one_letter_code
_entity_poly.pdbx_strand_id
1 'polypeptide(L)'
;MGWEQYNWHSYGRTDIGHVRKTNEDAYLDHRQAGLWVVADGMGGHAAGDVASQLITDTMGELGHAQDLNQFINEVEQTLLDVNQRLLEYSATELNNETVGSTVVSLL
;
A
#
# COMPACT_ATOMS: atom_id res chain seq x y z
N MET A 1 -8.54 32.57 0.50
CA MET A 1 -8.37 32.27 -0.93
C MET A 1 -7.68 30.92 -0.98
N GLY A 2 -8.27 29.78 -1.28
CA GLY A 2 -9.54 29.40 -1.88
C GLY A 2 -9.29 28.01 -2.46
N TRP A 3 -8.97 27.03 -1.59
CA TRP A 3 -8.65 25.64 -1.96
C TRP A 3 -9.92 24.86 -2.30
N GLU A 4 -10.85 25.49 -3.02
CA GLU A 4 -12.00 24.79 -3.56
C GLU A 4 -11.52 23.91 -4.72
N GLN A 5 -11.51 22.60 -4.44
CA GLN A 5 -11.88 21.54 -5.39
C GLN A 5 -10.85 21.16 -6.47
N TYR A 6 -9.70 20.61 -6.06
CA TYR A 6 -9.01 19.67 -6.96
C TYR A 6 -9.84 18.38 -7.04
N ASN A 7 -10.60 18.22 -8.12
CA ASN A 7 -11.32 16.99 -8.41
C ASN A 7 -10.41 16.05 -9.20
N TRP A 8 -9.72 15.17 -8.49
CA TRP A 8 -8.85 14.18 -9.12
C TRP A 8 -9.69 13.11 -9.81
N HIS A 9 -9.37 12.85 -11.07
CA HIS A 9 -9.91 11.73 -11.82
C HIS A 9 -8.82 10.69 -12.02
N SER A 10 -8.98 9.56 -11.36
CA SER A 10 -8.11 8.39 -11.44
C SER A 10 -8.94 7.16 -11.81
N TYR A 11 -8.29 6.02 -12.01
CA TYR A 11 -8.92 4.72 -12.05
C TYR A 11 -7.82 3.69 -11.83
N GLY A 12 -8.11 2.65 -11.07
CA GLY A 12 -7.21 1.52 -10.88
C GLY A 12 -7.85 0.24 -11.41
N ARG A 13 -7.00 -0.63 -11.95
CA ARG A 13 -7.34 -1.99 -12.33
C ARG A 13 -6.08 -2.82 -12.21
N THR A 14 -6.24 -4.02 -11.66
CA THR A 14 -5.19 -5.04 -11.63
C THR A 14 -5.69 -6.32 -12.31
N ASP A 15 -4.78 -7.15 -12.79
CA ASP A 15 -5.04 -8.44 -13.42
C ASP A 15 -3.92 -9.42 -13.06
N ILE A 16 -4.29 -10.67 -12.77
CA ILE A 16 -3.34 -11.73 -12.38
C ILE A 16 -2.38 -12.13 -13.51
N GLY A 17 -2.71 -11.79 -14.76
CA GLY A 17 -2.01 -12.24 -15.95
C GLY A 17 -2.30 -13.70 -16.27
N HIS A 18 -1.40 -14.33 -17.02
CA HIS A 18 -1.65 -15.65 -17.62
C HIS A 18 -0.90 -16.81 -16.94
N VAL A 19 0.02 -16.53 -16.02
CA VAL A 19 0.95 -17.54 -15.47
C VAL A 19 0.78 -17.74 -13.96
N ARG A 20 0.53 -16.66 -13.22
CA ARG A 20 0.43 -16.69 -11.76
C ARG A 20 -0.92 -17.29 -11.31
N LYS A 21 -0.92 -17.91 -10.13
CA LYS A 21 -2.13 -18.47 -9.50
C LYS A 21 -2.79 -17.52 -8.51
N THR A 22 -2.02 -16.57 -7.99
CA THR A 22 -2.46 -15.50 -7.10
C THR A 22 -1.99 -14.18 -7.69
N ASN A 23 -2.82 -13.15 -7.61
CA ASN A 23 -2.41 -11.79 -7.94
C ASN A 23 -1.80 -11.17 -6.69
N GLU A 24 -0.51 -10.84 -6.75
CA GLU A 24 0.22 -10.23 -5.63
C GLU A 24 0.29 -8.70 -5.77
N ASP A 25 -0.33 -8.14 -6.82
CA ASP A 25 -0.46 -6.70 -7.02
C ASP A 25 -1.69 -6.16 -6.27
N ALA A 26 -1.50 -5.08 -5.52
CA ALA A 26 -2.54 -4.30 -4.88
C ALA A 26 -2.41 -2.82 -5.26
N TYR A 27 -3.55 -2.10 -5.26
CA TYR A 27 -3.55 -0.65 -5.46
C TYR A 27 -4.58 0.05 -4.58
N LEU A 28 -4.34 1.32 -4.28
CA LEU A 28 -5.27 2.21 -3.59
C LEU A 28 -5.58 3.42 -4.47
N ASP A 29 -6.87 3.70 -4.70
CA ASP A 29 -7.37 4.92 -5.34
C ASP A 29 -8.12 5.78 -4.30
N HIS A 30 -7.40 6.50 -3.43
CA HIS A 30 -7.98 7.27 -2.32
C HIS A 30 -8.02 8.78 -2.62
N ARG A 31 -8.82 9.15 -3.62
CA ARG A 31 -8.96 10.54 -4.11
C ARG A 31 -9.33 11.57 -3.05
N GLN A 32 -10.12 11.17 -2.06
CA GLN A 32 -10.55 12.07 -0.98
C GLN A 32 -9.39 12.47 -0.07
N ALA A 33 -8.40 11.59 0.11
CA ALA A 33 -7.16 11.90 0.82
C ALA A 33 -6.12 12.57 -0.08
N GLY A 34 -6.24 12.41 -1.41
CA GLY A 34 -5.19 12.79 -2.36
C GLY A 34 -4.06 11.76 -2.41
N LEU A 35 -4.38 10.49 -2.19
CA LEU A 35 -3.42 9.39 -2.07
C LEU A 35 -3.70 8.31 -3.10
N TRP A 36 -2.65 7.92 -3.82
CA TRP A 36 -2.65 6.76 -4.72
C TRP A 36 -1.47 5.87 -4.44
N VAL A 37 -1.69 4.57 -4.51
CA VAL A 37 -0.69 3.56 -4.15
C VAL A 37 -0.73 2.44 -5.14
N VAL A 38 0.43 1.92 -5.51
CA VAL A 38 0.58 0.60 -6.10
C VAL A 38 1.62 -0.17 -5.28
N ALA A 39 1.33 -1.43 -4.99
CA ALA A 39 2.19 -2.35 -4.26
C ALA A 39 2.24 -3.69 -5.02
N ASP A 40 3.45 -4.17 -5.32
CA ASP A 40 3.69 -5.46 -5.97
C ASP A 40 4.37 -6.39 -4.94
N GLY A 41 3.60 -7.37 -4.48
CA GLY A 41 4.03 -8.38 -3.51
C GLY A 41 5.11 -9.29 -4.11
N MET A 42 6.20 -9.50 -3.37
CA MET A 42 7.35 -10.25 -3.89
C MET A 42 7.01 -11.74 -4.07
N GLY A 43 6.78 -12.16 -5.31
CA GLY A 43 6.51 -13.56 -5.64
C GLY A 43 7.70 -14.50 -5.46
N GLY A 44 7.43 -15.72 -4.99
CA GLY A 44 8.46 -16.74 -4.66
C GLY A 44 8.90 -16.70 -3.19
N HIS A 45 8.40 -15.73 -2.44
CA HIS A 45 8.42 -15.64 -0.99
C HIS A 45 7.02 -15.97 -0.43
N ALA A 46 6.90 -16.15 0.88
CA ALA A 46 5.61 -16.47 1.49
C ALA A 46 4.72 -15.22 1.52
N ALA A 47 3.47 -15.36 1.05
CA ALA A 47 2.38 -14.40 1.24
C ALA A 47 2.63 -12.98 0.68
N GLY A 48 3.10 -12.86 -0.58
CA GLY A 48 3.26 -11.57 -1.25
C GLY A 48 1.95 -10.78 -1.40
N ASP A 49 0.85 -11.49 -1.65
CA ASP A 49 -0.51 -10.94 -1.68
C ASP A 49 -0.94 -10.34 -0.33
N VAL A 50 -0.60 -10.99 0.78
CA VAL A 50 -0.85 -10.46 2.12
C VAL A 50 -0.04 -9.18 2.35
N ALA A 51 1.21 -9.14 1.88
CA ALA A 51 2.07 -7.98 2.05
C ALA A 51 1.55 -6.75 1.29
N SER A 52 1.26 -6.89 0.01
CA SER A 52 0.76 -5.77 -0.81
C SER A 52 -0.61 -5.30 -0.36
N GLN A 53 -1.51 -6.22 0.03
CA GLN A 53 -2.83 -5.88 0.56
C GLN A 53 -2.74 -5.13 1.90
N LEU A 54 -1.87 -5.57 2.82
CA LEU A 54 -1.70 -4.90 4.12
C LEU A 54 -1.20 -3.45 3.94
N ILE A 55 -0.30 -3.22 2.97
CA ILE A 55 0.16 -1.87 2.61
C ILE A 55 -1.03 -1.00 2.17
N THR A 56 -1.82 -1.47 1.20
CA THR A 56 -2.92 -0.67 0.65
C THR A 56 -4.06 -0.47 1.64
N ASP A 57 -4.36 -1.47 2.48
CA ASP A 57 -5.41 -1.38 3.49
C ASP A 57 -5.02 -0.37 4.58
N THR A 58 -3.81 -0.48 5.13
CA THR A 58 -3.36 0.42 6.20
C THR A 58 -3.19 1.85 5.69
N MET A 59 -2.66 2.05 4.48
CA MET A 59 -2.60 3.38 3.89
C MET A 59 -3.99 3.93 3.51
N GLY A 60 -4.98 3.07 3.29
CA GLY A 60 -6.38 3.47 3.09
C GLY A 60 -7.04 4.09 4.32
N GLU A 61 -6.44 3.94 5.50
CA GLU A 61 -6.92 4.55 6.75
C GLU A 61 -6.44 6.02 6.90
N LEU A 62 -5.49 6.45 6.07
CA LEU A 62 -4.96 7.81 6.12
C LEU A 62 -5.99 8.83 5.62
N GLY A 63 -6.16 9.90 6.37
CA GLY A 63 -7.02 11.02 6.02
C GLY A 63 -6.34 12.02 5.09
N HIS A 64 -7.11 13.02 4.66
CA HIS A 64 -6.57 14.18 3.96
C HIS A 64 -5.76 15.06 4.93
N ALA A 65 -4.48 15.25 4.65
CA ALA A 65 -3.64 16.19 5.37
C ALA A 65 -3.66 17.59 4.70
N GLN A 66 -3.69 18.64 5.52
CA GLN A 66 -3.63 20.03 5.01
C GLN A 66 -2.20 20.49 4.69
N ASP A 67 -1.19 19.76 5.17
CA ASP A 67 0.23 20.04 4.93
C ASP A 67 0.91 18.80 4.34
N LEU A 68 1.61 18.99 3.22
CA LEU A 68 2.27 17.90 2.49
C LEU A 68 3.39 17.25 3.30
N ASN A 69 4.14 18.03 4.10
CA ASN A 69 5.24 17.46 4.88
C ASN A 69 4.70 16.58 6.02
N GLN A 70 3.62 17.01 6.67
CA GLN A 70 2.90 16.18 7.62
C GLN A 70 2.40 14.90 6.95
N PHE A 71 1.84 14.99 5.74
CA PHE A 71 1.33 13.81 5.04
C PHE A 71 2.42 12.81 4.67
N ILE A 72 3.58 13.30 4.20
CA ILE A 72 4.76 12.48 3.93
C ILE A 72 5.19 11.72 5.20
N ASN A 73 5.23 12.40 6.35
CA ASN A 73 5.60 11.76 7.62
C ASN A 73 4.57 10.71 8.04
N GLU A 74 3.27 10.98 7.89
CA GLU A 74 2.19 10.02 8.20
C GLU A 74 2.29 8.77 7.31
N VAL A 75 2.54 8.94 6.02
CA VAL A 75 2.77 7.83 5.08
C VAL A 75 4.02 7.05 5.43
N GLU A 76 5.14 7.71 5.73
CA GLU A 76 6.38 7.05 6.14
C GLU A 76 6.19 6.22 7.42
N GLN A 77 5.57 6.78 8.45
CA GLN A 77 5.29 6.04 9.69
C GLN A 77 4.35 4.86 9.44
N THR A 78 3.33 5.04 8.62
CA THR A 78 2.41 3.96 8.24
C THR A 78 3.13 2.81 7.55
N LEU A 79 4.06 3.10 6.63
CA LEU A 79 4.85 2.08 5.95
C LEU A 79 5.83 1.36 6.90
N LEU A 80 6.42 2.07 7.85
CA LEU A 80 7.26 1.47 8.90
C LEU A 80 6.44 0.53 9.80
N ASP A 81 5.24 0.93 10.19
CA ASP A 81 4.32 0.11 10.98
C ASP A 81 3.88 -1.14 10.21
N VAL A 82 3.56 -1.02 8.92
CA VAL A 82 3.24 -2.16 8.06
C VAL A 82 4.44 -3.11 7.97
N ASN A 83 5.65 -2.59 7.75
CA ASN A 83 6.85 -3.42 7.71
C ASN A 83 7.06 -4.18 9.03
N GLN A 84 6.85 -3.53 10.17
CA GLN A 84 6.94 -4.19 11.48
C GLN A 84 5.91 -5.32 11.63
N ARG A 85 4.65 -5.10 11.22
CA ARG A 85 3.61 -6.14 11.22
C ARG A 85 3.95 -7.31 10.30
N LEU A 86 4.57 -7.05 9.15
CA LEU A 86 5.01 -8.11 8.22
C LEU A 86 6.16 -8.93 8.79
N LEU A 87 7.11 -8.31 9.50
CA LEU A 87 8.18 -9.02 10.21
C LEU A 87 7.61 -9.91 11.33
N GLU A 88 6.63 -9.43 12.08
CA GLU A 88 5.93 -10.22 13.10
C GLU A 88 5.18 -11.39 12.47
N TYR A 89 4.42 -11.15 11.41
CA TYR A 89 3.71 -12.19 10.66
C TYR A 89 4.66 -13.26 10.10
N SER A 90 5.82 -12.85 9.57
CA SER A 90 6.88 -13.78 9.14
C SER A 90 7.34 -14.68 10.29
N ALA A 91 7.59 -14.11 11.46
CA ALA A 91 8.10 -14.82 12.61
C ALA A 91 7.07 -15.80 13.22
N THR A 92 5.77 -15.44 13.23
CA THR A 92 4.74 -16.26 13.88
C THR A 92 4.04 -17.24 12.95
N GLU A 93 3.74 -16.84 11.71
CA GLU A 93 2.91 -17.63 10.79
C GLU A 93 3.70 -18.29 9.65
N LEU A 94 4.85 -17.73 9.27
CA LEU A 94 5.62 -18.16 8.09
C LEU A 94 6.97 -18.81 8.43
N ASN A 95 7.21 -19.18 9.69
CA ASN A 95 8.47 -19.80 10.13
C ASN A 95 9.73 -19.01 9.72
N ASN A 96 9.67 -17.69 9.81
CA ASN A 96 10.71 -16.74 9.39
C ASN A 96 11.02 -16.76 7.88
N GLU A 97 10.12 -17.28 7.04
CA GLU A 97 10.22 -17.06 5.59
C GLU A 97 10.04 -15.58 5.29
N THR A 98 10.82 -15.08 4.33
CA THR A 98 10.69 -13.71 3.85
C THR A 98 9.28 -13.48 3.34
N VAL A 99 8.75 -12.29 3.66
CA VAL A 99 7.49 -11.73 3.17
C VAL A 99 7.77 -10.27 2.86
N GLY A 100 7.14 -9.73 1.83
CA GLY A 100 7.24 -8.31 1.56
C GLY A 100 6.69 -7.93 0.19
N SER A 101 6.70 -6.63 -0.05
CA SER A 101 6.14 -6.01 -1.23
C SER A 101 6.95 -4.77 -1.57
N THR A 102 7.00 -4.42 -2.85
CA THR A 102 7.34 -3.05 -3.24
C THR A 102 6.19 -2.12 -2.91
N VAL A 103 6.45 -0.81 -2.89
CA VAL A 103 5.40 0.21 -2.78
C VAL A 103 5.84 1.47 -3.52
N VAL A 104 4.91 2.07 -4.26
CA VAL A 104 5.01 3.43 -4.78
C VAL A 104 3.74 4.18 -4.41
N SER A 105 3.91 5.40 -3.91
CA SER A 105 2.79 6.29 -3.56
C SER A 105 2.91 7.65 -4.25
N LEU A 106 1.76 8.23 -4.58
CA LEU A 106 1.61 9.61 -5.02
C LEU A 106 0.76 10.35 -3.99
N LEU A 107 1.25 11.53 -3.59
CA LEU A 107 0.71 12.45 -2.60
C LEU A 107 0.50 13.83 -3.24
#